data_AF-A0A1J5S445-F1
#
_entry.id   AF-A0A1J5S445-F1
#
_cell.length_a   1.000
_cell.length_b   1.000
_cell.length_c   1.000
_cell.angle_alpha   90.00
_cell.angle_beta   90.00
_cell.angle_gamma   90.00
#
_symmetry.space_group_name_H-M   'P 1'
#
loop_
_entity.id
_entity.type
_entity.pdbx_description
1 polymer ?
#
loop_
_entity_poly.entity_id
_entity_poly.type
_entity_poly.pdbx_seq_one_letter_code
_entity_poly.pdbx_strand_id
1 'polypeptide(L)'
;MGVLFRPGLYEIEPLVKFVDDFVTDEMIKEVADQAALGRLLLVATTDLDKEETIVWDMGKIAAHGGKEAHDLFRDVLVASASIPGVFPPIIIPVDSAGGRYDEMHVDASATVPFFVAPALAYVLPLDPGTLKGANVYVIVNGQLGAKPQTTPVDTISILSRSFTAVLQHRARSEIALTSEFAQKYGMKLRLTAIPVSYPFQGPLDFHKSSSQQLFHYGADCARAGKLWTTVEQLVTLDENDLSAAIAQKQPIGKQPIPACPLGDADKSPQTSTNP
;
A
#
# COMPACT_ATOMS: atom_id res chain seq x y z
N MET A 1 -19.34 -22.03 23.80
CA MET A 1 -18.11 -22.64 23.25
C MET A 1 -17.06 -21.54 23.22
N GLY A 2 -16.18 -21.51 24.21
CA GLY A 2 -15.17 -20.45 24.37
C GLY A 2 -14.11 -20.57 23.28
N VAL A 3 -13.91 -19.50 22.53
CA VAL A 3 -12.78 -19.36 21.60
C VAL A 3 -11.61 -18.82 22.41
N LEU A 4 -10.50 -19.56 22.43
CA LEU A 4 -9.21 -19.09 22.91
C LEU A 4 -8.74 -17.99 21.95
N PHE A 5 -8.85 -16.73 22.36
CA PHE A 5 -8.38 -15.59 21.59
C PHE A 5 -6.86 -15.49 21.66
N ARG A 6 -6.18 -15.95 20.61
CA ARG A 6 -4.87 -15.40 20.22
C ARG A 6 -5.13 -14.18 19.34
N PRO A 7 -4.43 -13.05 19.51
CA PRO A 7 -4.70 -11.81 18.79
C PRO A 7 -4.36 -11.82 17.29
N GLY A 8 -4.03 -12.99 16.70
CA GLY A 8 -3.77 -13.16 15.27
C GLY A 8 -3.80 -14.64 14.85
N LEU A 9 -3.99 -14.89 13.56
CA LEU A 9 -3.89 -16.23 12.95
C LEU A 9 -2.43 -16.71 12.82
N TYR A 10 -1.48 -15.78 12.71
CA TYR A 10 -0.04 -16.05 12.64
C TYR A 10 0.69 -15.51 13.87
N GLU A 11 1.83 -16.13 14.18
CA GLU A 11 2.82 -15.61 15.12
C GLU A 11 3.43 -14.31 14.58
N ILE A 12 3.78 -13.37 15.47
CA ILE A 12 4.36 -12.07 15.07
C ILE A 12 5.86 -12.17 14.86
N GLU A 13 6.48 -13.12 15.54
CA GLU A 13 7.91 -13.36 15.59
C GLU A 13 8.52 -13.56 14.19
N PRO A 14 7.89 -14.28 13.24
CA PRO A 14 8.39 -14.37 11.87
C PRO A 14 8.37 -13.04 11.12
N LEU A 15 7.35 -12.20 11.34
CA LEU A 15 7.24 -10.89 10.70
C LEU A 15 8.27 -9.92 11.30
N VAL A 16 8.38 -9.88 12.64
CA VAL A 16 9.41 -9.09 13.34
C VAL A 16 10.79 -9.49 12.86
N LYS A 17 11.09 -10.79 12.85
CA LYS A 17 12.39 -11.30 12.40
C LYS A 17 12.67 -10.94 10.94
N PHE A 18 11.68 -11.10 10.07
CA PHE A 18 11.83 -10.72 8.67
C PHE A 18 12.16 -9.23 8.52
N VAL A 19 11.44 -8.35 9.21
CA VAL A 19 11.71 -6.92 9.18
C VAL A 19 13.09 -6.61 9.77
N ASP A 20 13.43 -7.20 10.91
CA ASP A 20 14.72 -7.03 11.60
C ASP A 20 15.92 -7.44 10.73
N ASP A 21 15.77 -8.50 9.92
CA ASP A 21 16.80 -8.95 8.98
C ASP A 21 17.10 -7.89 7.87
N PHE A 22 16.18 -6.95 7.60
CA PHE A 22 16.36 -5.86 6.61
C PHE A 22 16.55 -4.47 7.22
N VAL A 23 16.05 -4.22 8.44
CA VAL A 23 16.18 -2.93 9.15
C VAL A 23 17.54 -2.88 9.85
N THR A 24 18.60 -2.73 9.04
CA THR A 24 19.97 -2.61 9.55
C THR A 24 20.27 -1.19 10.02
N ASP A 25 21.24 -1.05 10.93
CA ASP A 25 21.76 0.28 11.34
C ASP A 25 22.24 1.11 10.14
N GLU A 26 22.79 0.45 9.13
CA GLU A 26 23.21 1.08 7.87
C GLU A 26 22.02 1.67 7.11
N MET A 27 20.94 0.88 6.94
CA MET A 27 19.72 1.36 6.28
C MET A 27 19.11 2.55 7.03
N ILE A 28 19.00 2.47 8.36
CA ILE A 28 18.47 3.58 9.17
C ILE A 28 19.34 4.82 9.00
N LYS A 29 20.67 4.67 9.02
CA LYS A 29 21.59 5.78 8.79
C LYS A 29 21.40 6.40 7.40
N GLU A 30 21.25 5.61 6.35
CA GLU A 30 20.99 6.13 5.00
C GLU A 30 19.68 6.91 4.93
N VAL A 31 18.63 6.45 5.63
CA VAL A 31 17.35 7.18 5.74
C VAL A 31 17.56 8.53 6.44
N ALA A 32 18.31 8.58 7.55
CA ALA A 32 18.64 9.83 8.23
C ALA A 32 19.43 10.79 7.34
N ASP A 33 20.43 10.29 6.61
CA ASP A 33 21.26 11.08 5.70
C ASP A 33 20.41 11.66 4.54
N GLN A 34 19.46 10.89 3.98
CA GLN A 34 18.52 11.40 2.97
C GLN A 34 17.50 12.39 3.55
N ALA A 35 17.06 12.19 4.79
CA ALA A 35 16.16 13.12 5.47
C ALA A 35 16.83 14.49 5.70
N ALA A 36 18.13 14.50 6.03
CA ALA A 36 18.92 15.73 6.13
C ALA A 36 19.01 16.51 4.80
N LEU A 37 18.84 15.83 3.66
CA LEU A 37 18.74 16.45 2.32
C LEU A 37 17.33 16.94 1.98
N GLY A 38 16.36 16.80 2.89
CA GLY A 38 14.97 17.22 2.72
C GLY A 38 14.06 16.17 2.08
N ARG A 39 14.50 14.91 1.95
CA ARG A 39 13.61 13.82 1.52
C ARG A 39 12.75 13.35 2.68
N LEU A 40 11.48 13.04 2.42
CA LEU A 40 10.57 12.52 3.43
C LEU A 40 10.29 11.04 3.19
N LEU A 41 10.40 10.25 4.25
CA LEU A 41 9.89 8.89 4.32
C LEU A 41 8.82 8.84 5.41
N LEU A 42 7.58 8.66 4.99
CA LEU A 42 6.42 8.61 5.87
C LEU A 42 5.82 7.21 5.84
N VAL A 43 5.50 6.69 7.02
CA VAL A 43 4.82 5.39 7.20
C VAL A 43 3.57 5.64 8.04
N ALA A 44 2.46 4.99 7.69
CA ALA A 44 1.23 5.09 8.46
C ALA A 44 0.97 3.81 9.25
N THR A 45 0.28 3.96 10.37
CA THR A 45 -0.32 2.87 11.16
C THR A 45 -1.72 3.30 11.57
N THR A 46 -2.52 2.37 12.06
CA THR A 46 -3.75 2.69 12.79
C THR A 46 -3.51 2.49 14.28
N ASP A 47 -3.70 3.54 15.08
CA ASP A 47 -3.81 3.43 16.54
C ASP A 47 -5.24 2.98 16.87
N LEU A 48 -5.38 1.78 17.42
CA LEU A 48 -6.67 1.20 17.77
C LEU A 48 -7.27 1.77 19.06
N ASP A 49 -6.47 2.34 19.95
CA ASP A 49 -6.96 2.95 21.18
C ASP A 49 -7.61 4.31 20.89
N LYS A 50 -7.18 4.98 19.82
CA LYS A 50 -7.78 6.23 19.31
C LYS A 50 -8.67 6.06 18.08
N GLU A 51 -8.61 4.91 17.41
CA GLU A 51 -9.24 4.66 16.10
C GLU A 51 -8.78 5.64 14.99
N GLU A 52 -7.53 6.10 15.07
CA GLU A 52 -6.98 7.16 14.22
C GLU A 52 -5.78 6.68 13.39
N THR A 53 -5.57 7.30 12.23
CA THR A 53 -4.34 7.13 11.46
C THR A 53 -3.20 7.89 12.13
N ILE A 54 -2.10 7.20 12.44
CA ILE A 54 -0.86 7.80 12.91
C ILE A 54 0.18 7.76 11.79
N VAL A 55 0.73 8.93 11.45
CA VAL A 55 1.77 9.10 10.43
C VAL A 55 3.12 9.34 11.10
N TRP A 56 4.07 8.45 10.81
CA TRP A 56 5.42 8.44 11.36
C TRP A 56 6.40 9.04 10.36
N ASP A 57 7.20 10.00 10.81
CA ASP A 57 8.34 10.54 10.07
C ASP A 57 9.58 9.68 10.34
N MET A 58 9.82 8.72 9.46
CA MET A 58 10.90 7.74 9.61
C MET A 58 12.27 8.40 9.52
N GLY A 59 12.38 9.53 8.81
CA GLY A 59 13.60 10.33 8.73
C GLY A 59 13.97 10.96 10.07
N LYS A 60 12.97 11.51 10.79
CA LYS A 60 13.17 12.03 12.15
C LYS A 60 13.49 10.95 13.16
N ILE A 61 12.80 9.81 13.11
CA ILE A 61 13.11 8.65 13.96
C ILE A 61 14.56 8.23 13.73
N ALA A 62 14.95 8.02 12.47
CA ALA A 62 16.30 7.63 12.10
C ALA A 62 17.37 8.64 12.56
N ALA A 63 17.10 9.94 12.42
CA ALA A 63 18.02 11.00 12.81
C ALA A 63 18.24 11.11 14.33
N HIS A 64 17.33 10.58 15.16
CA HIS A 64 17.54 10.51 16.61
C HIS A 64 18.71 9.58 16.97
N GLY A 65 18.85 8.46 16.25
CA GLY A 65 19.92 7.48 16.42
C GLY A 65 19.83 6.67 17.72
N GLY A 66 20.71 5.68 17.84
CA GLY A 66 20.77 4.78 18.99
C GLY A 66 19.70 3.68 18.99
N LYS A 67 19.71 2.86 20.05
CA LYS A 67 18.86 1.66 20.16
C LYS A 67 17.36 1.99 20.16
N GLU A 68 16.97 3.05 20.85
CA GLU A 68 15.56 3.46 20.95
C GLU A 68 14.99 3.87 19.58
N ALA A 69 15.78 4.58 18.77
CA ALA A 69 15.40 4.92 17.40
C ALA A 69 15.29 3.68 16.50
N HIS A 70 16.24 2.74 16.62
CA HIS A 70 16.23 1.48 15.86
C HIS A 70 14.99 0.64 16.19
N ASP A 71 14.71 0.43 17.48
CA ASP A 71 13.52 -0.32 17.91
C ASP A 71 12.24 0.34 17.43
N LEU A 72 12.08 1.66 17.60
CA LEU A 72 10.90 2.37 17.12
C LEU A 72 10.75 2.29 15.60
N PHE A 73 11.86 2.42 14.85
CA PHE A 73 11.85 2.33 13.40
C PHE A 73 11.35 0.96 12.93
N ARG A 74 11.87 -0.13 13.53
CA ARG A 74 11.41 -1.51 13.26
C ARG A 74 9.95 -1.67 13.65
N ASP A 75 9.58 -1.26 14.86
CA ASP A 75 8.25 -1.48 15.44
C ASP A 75 7.17 -0.77 14.62
N VAL A 76 7.43 0.43 14.09
CA VAL A 76 6.54 1.14 13.16
C VAL A 76 6.35 0.37 11.85
N LEU A 77 7.42 -0.19 11.27
CA LEU A 77 7.32 -0.97 10.04
C LEU A 77 6.56 -2.28 10.24
N VAL A 78 6.79 -2.97 11.37
CA VAL A 78 6.04 -4.17 11.73
C VAL A 78 4.58 -3.82 11.94
N ALA A 79 4.28 -2.78 12.73
CA ALA A 79 2.92 -2.31 12.97
C ALA A 79 2.18 -1.99 11.67
N SER A 80 2.82 -1.27 10.76
CA SER A 80 2.25 -0.91 9.45
C SER A 80 1.92 -2.11 8.57
N ALA A 81 2.51 -3.29 8.84
CA ALA A 81 2.26 -4.55 8.14
C ALA A 81 1.42 -5.55 8.95
N SER A 82 1.04 -5.21 10.18
CA SER A 82 0.25 -6.07 11.06
C SER A 82 -1.24 -6.01 10.74
N ILE A 83 -1.67 -6.74 9.71
CA ILE A 83 -3.08 -6.79 9.28
C ILE A 83 -3.95 -7.39 10.41
N PRO A 84 -5.00 -6.68 10.88
CA PRO A 84 -5.87 -7.17 11.95
C PRO A 84 -6.45 -8.57 11.67
N GLY A 85 -6.34 -9.45 12.66
CA GLY A 85 -6.78 -10.84 12.58
C GLY A 85 -5.80 -11.78 11.87
N VAL A 86 -4.83 -11.27 11.11
CA VAL A 86 -3.76 -12.06 10.49
C VAL A 86 -2.53 -12.05 11.39
N PHE A 87 -2.04 -10.86 11.72
CA PHE A 87 -0.92 -10.64 12.62
C PHE A 87 -1.39 -9.86 13.85
N PRO A 88 -0.81 -10.11 15.03
CA PRO A 88 -1.19 -9.35 16.21
C PRO A 88 -0.60 -7.92 16.16
N PRO A 89 -1.18 -6.99 16.94
CA PRO A 89 -0.74 -5.60 16.98
C PRO A 89 0.65 -5.44 17.61
N ILE A 90 1.27 -4.30 17.35
CA ILE A 90 2.48 -3.84 18.05
C ILE A 90 2.09 -2.81 19.10
N ILE A 91 2.66 -2.93 20.30
CA ILE A 91 2.48 -1.95 21.37
C ILE A 91 3.66 -0.98 21.34
N ILE A 92 3.38 0.31 21.15
CA ILE A 92 4.39 1.37 21.13
C ILE A 92 4.23 2.22 22.40
N PRO A 93 5.27 2.29 23.27
CA PRO A 93 5.22 3.15 24.45
C PRO A 93 5.42 4.61 24.06
N VAL A 94 4.57 5.49 24.60
CA VAL A 94 4.58 6.93 24.34
C VAL A 94 4.78 7.70 25.64
N ASP A 95 5.78 8.58 25.66
CA ASP A 95 6.02 9.53 26.74
C ASP A 95 5.36 10.88 26.39
N SER A 96 4.44 11.35 27.23
CA SER A 96 3.73 12.62 27.06
C SER A 96 3.76 13.48 28.33
N ALA A 97 3.31 14.74 28.24
CA ALA A 97 3.15 15.60 29.41
C ALA A 97 2.21 15.01 30.49
N GLY A 98 1.30 14.12 30.10
CA GLY A 98 0.37 13.42 31.00
C GLY A 98 0.93 12.13 31.61
N GLY A 99 2.18 11.76 31.29
CA GLY A 99 2.80 10.51 31.70
C GLY A 99 3.06 9.56 30.53
N ARG A 100 3.56 8.37 30.89
CA ARG A 100 3.85 7.27 29.96
C ARG A 100 2.64 6.38 29.81
N TYR A 101 2.28 6.05 28.59
CA TYR A 101 1.22 5.10 28.26
C TYR A 101 1.60 4.30 27.01
N ASP A 102 0.82 3.29 26.71
CA ASP A 102 1.03 2.39 25.58
C ASP A 102 -0.05 2.65 24.52
N GLU A 103 0.35 2.66 23.24
CA GLU A 103 -0.55 2.74 22.09
C GLU A 103 -0.53 1.41 21.31
N MET A 104 -1.72 0.92 20.93
CA MET A 104 -1.87 -0.30 20.14
C MET A 104 -1.94 -0.01 18.63
N HIS A 105 -0.90 -0.38 17.89
CA HIS A 105 -0.81 -0.13 16.45
C HIS A 105 -0.99 -1.38 15.58
N VAL A 106 -1.72 -1.19 14.47
CA VAL A 106 -1.93 -2.17 13.39
C VAL A 106 -1.74 -1.52 12.01
N ASP A 107 -1.89 -2.34 10.97
CA ASP A 107 -1.81 -1.93 9.57
C ASP A 107 -2.67 -0.69 9.29
N ALA A 108 -2.11 0.25 8.51
CA ALA A 108 -2.77 1.52 8.20
C ALA A 108 -4.09 1.34 7.45
N SER A 109 -4.26 0.28 6.66
CA SER A 109 -5.48 0.03 5.87
C SER A 109 -6.74 -0.12 6.71
N ALA A 110 -6.60 -0.37 8.02
CA ALA A 110 -7.70 -0.30 8.98
C ALA A 110 -8.32 1.11 9.07
N THR A 111 -7.57 2.17 8.75
CA THR A 111 -8.07 3.56 8.61
C THR A 111 -7.91 4.11 7.19
N VAL A 112 -6.74 3.96 6.56
CA VAL A 112 -6.42 4.52 5.24
C VAL A 112 -5.50 3.59 4.41
N PRO A 113 -5.82 3.29 3.13
CA PRO A 113 -5.03 2.37 2.31
C PRO A 113 -3.72 2.97 1.78
N PHE A 114 -3.65 4.29 1.61
CA PHE A 114 -2.46 5.09 1.31
C PHE A 114 -2.80 6.56 1.53
N PHE A 115 -1.80 7.43 1.69
CA PHE A 115 -2.05 8.85 1.95
C PHE A 115 -1.18 9.70 1.03
N VAL A 116 -1.83 10.49 0.17
CA VAL A 116 -1.17 11.55 -0.63
C VAL A 116 -1.75 12.88 -0.24
N ALA A 117 -2.99 13.18 -0.59
CA ALA A 117 -3.64 14.40 -0.17
C ALA A 117 -5.16 14.22 -0.35
N PRO A 118 -5.99 14.78 0.55
CA PRO A 118 -5.69 15.86 1.49
C PRO A 118 -5.00 15.43 2.80
N ALA A 119 -4.87 14.14 3.09
CA ALA A 119 -4.27 13.65 4.33
C ALA A 119 -2.86 14.22 4.63
N LEU A 120 -1.93 14.24 3.66
CA LEU A 120 -0.61 14.87 3.90
C LEU A 120 -0.70 16.39 4.10
N ALA A 121 -1.69 17.08 3.53
CA ALA A 121 -1.82 18.52 3.66
C ALA A 121 -2.15 18.95 5.10
N TYR A 122 -2.69 18.05 5.91
CA TYR A 122 -2.89 18.29 7.35
C TYR A 122 -1.62 18.08 8.18
N VAL A 123 -0.66 17.31 7.65
CA VAL A 123 0.57 16.92 8.36
C VAL A 123 1.78 17.73 7.87
N LEU A 124 1.75 18.21 6.64
CA LEU A 124 2.80 18.98 5.99
C LEU A 124 2.24 20.32 5.46
N PRO A 125 2.97 21.43 5.62
CA PRO A 125 2.60 22.70 5.01
C PRO A 125 2.87 22.64 3.50
N LEU A 126 1.88 22.19 2.74
CA LEU A 126 1.96 22.16 1.28
C LEU A 126 1.62 23.54 0.72
N ASP A 127 2.61 24.22 0.11
CA ASP A 127 2.36 25.46 -0.62
C ASP A 127 1.72 25.13 -1.99
N PRO A 128 0.47 25.58 -2.26
CA PRO A 128 -0.20 25.38 -3.54
C PRO A 128 0.65 25.77 -4.77
N GLY A 129 1.53 26.75 -4.63
CA GLY A 129 2.43 27.20 -5.71
C GLY A 129 3.47 26.15 -6.11
N THR A 130 3.93 25.34 -5.14
CA THR A 130 4.95 24.30 -5.36
C THR A 130 4.37 22.97 -5.87
N LEU A 131 3.05 22.76 -5.71
CA LEU A 131 2.37 21.56 -6.16
C LEU A 131 2.14 21.53 -7.68
N LYS A 132 2.05 22.70 -8.33
CA LYS A 132 1.77 22.76 -9.77
C LYS A 132 2.89 22.10 -10.57
N GLY A 133 2.53 21.08 -11.34
CA GLY A 133 3.47 20.28 -12.13
C GLY A 133 4.20 19.18 -11.34
N ALA A 134 3.96 19.04 -10.04
CA ALA A 134 4.47 17.93 -9.24
C ALA A 134 3.92 16.59 -9.77
N ASN A 135 4.72 15.53 -9.71
CA ASN A 135 4.30 14.20 -10.13
C ASN A 135 3.94 13.37 -8.89
N VAL A 136 2.79 12.71 -8.93
CA VAL A 136 2.35 11.74 -7.92
C VAL A 136 2.30 10.38 -8.58
N TYR A 137 2.99 9.41 -7.98
CA TYR A 137 2.97 8.02 -8.42
C TYR A 137 2.36 7.16 -7.33
N VAL A 138 1.28 6.44 -7.65
CA VAL A 138 0.58 5.54 -6.72
C VAL A 138 0.68 4.11 -7.22
N ILE A 139 1.20 3.21 -6.38
CA ILE A 139 1.22 1.77 -6.65
C ILE A 139 0.23 1.13 -5.70
N VAL A 140 -0.84 0.53 -6.25
CA VAL A 140 -1.75 -0.31 -5.49
C VAL A 140 -1.31 -1.76 -5.67
N ASN A 141 -0.74 -2.37 -4.64
CA ASN A 141 -0.37 -3.79 -4.64
C ASN A 141 -1.60 -4.68 -4.42
N GLY A 142 -2.59 -4.53 -5.28
CA GLY A 142 -3.88 -5.20 -5.21
C GLY A 142 -4.69 -4.91 -6.46
N GLN A 143 -5.79 -5.65 -6.62
CA GLN A 143 -6.74 -5.37 -7.69
C GLN A 143 -7.76 -4.33 -7.20
N LEU A 144 -8.02 -3.31 -8.02
CA LEU A 144 -9.07 -2.31 -7.80
C LEU A 144 -10.43 -2.76 -8.32
N GLY A 145 -10.58 -4.04 -8.61
CA GLY A 145 -11.74 -4.68 -9.21
C GLY A 145 -11.67 -6.16 -8.92
N ALA A 146 -12.79 -6.86 -9.02
CA ALA A 146 -12.78 -8.31 -9.00
C ALA A 146 -13.83 -8.81 -9.97
N LYS A 147 -13.53 -9.93 -10.62
CA LYS A 147 -14.54 -10.65 -11.40
C LYS A 147 -15.68 -11.07 -10.47
N PRO A 148 -16.95 -10.95 -10.90
CA PRO A 148 -18.07 -11.50 -10.14
C PRO A 148 -17.85 -12.98 -9.87
N GLN A 149 -17.96 -13.39 -8.61
CA GLN A 149 -17.84 -14.78 -8.18
C GLN A 149 -18.78 -15.04 -7.01
N THR A 150 -19.34 -16.25 -6.99
CA THR A 150 -20.17 -16.72 -5.88
C THR A 150 -19.28 -16.97 -4.67
N THR A 151 -19.61 -16.35 -3.54
CA THR A 151 -18.91 -16.58 -2.28
C THR A 151 -19.53 -17.78 -1.58
N PRO A 152 -18.75 -18.80 -1.18
CA PRO A 152 -19.26 -19.90 -0.38
C PRO A 152 -19.92 -19.41 0.92
N VAL A 153 -20.99 -20.08 1.35
CA VAL A 153 -21.75 -19.72 2.55
C VAL A 153 -21.08 -20.32 3.78
N ASP A 154 -19.89 -19.82 4.11
CA ASP A 154 -19.14 -20.16 5.31
C ASP A 154 -18.45 -18.93 5.90
N THR A 155 -18.21 -18.96 7.22
CA THR A 155 -17.71 -17.81 7.97
C THR A 155 -16.39 -17.27 7.44
N ILE A 156 -15.44 -18.15 7.08
CA ILE A 156 -14.09 -17.74 6.67
C ILE A 156 -14.14 -17.09 5.28
N SER A 157 -14.84 -17.71 4.34
CA SER A 157 -15.02 -17.18 2.98
C SER A 157 -15.74 -15.83 3.00
N ILE A 158 -16.78 -15.69 3.82
CA ILE A 158 -17.55 -14.44 3.95
C ILE A 158 -16.67 -13.32 4.53
N LEU A 159 -15.92 -13.59 5.61
CA LEU A 159 -15.02 -12.59 6.23
C LEU A 159 -13.93 -12.16 5.25
N SER A 160 -13.26 -13.11 4.59
CA SER A 160 -12.20 -12.82 3.61
C SER A 160 -12.72 -11.99 2.43
N ARG A 161 -13.89 -12.36 1.88
CA ARG A 161 -14.51 -11.63 0.78
C ARG A 161 -14.93 -10.21 1.20
N SER A 162 -15.48 -10.07 2.40
CA SER A 162 -15.89 -8.77 2.97
C SER A 162 -14.68 -7.86 3.18
N PHE A 163 -13.60 -8.40 3.76
CA PHE A 163 -12.34 -7.67 3.95
C PHE A 163 -11.76 -7.19 2.62
N THR A 164 -11.68 -8.07 1.62
CA THR A 164 -11.24 -7.71 0.26
C THR A 164 -12.12 -6.61 -0.34
N ALA A 165 -13.45 -6.71 -0.20
CA ALA A 165 -14.37 -5.71 -0.73
C ALA A 165 -14.18 -4.32 -0.07
N VAL A 166 -13.96 -4.29 1.25
CA VAL A 166 -13.66 -3.04 1.99
C VAL A 166 -12.36 -2.42 1.51
N LEU A 167 -11.28 -3.20 1.40
CA LEU A 167 -9.98 -2.71 0.92
C LEU A 167 -10.08 -2.13 -0.50
N GLN A 168 -10.74 -2.85 -1.41
CA GLN A 168 -10.96 -2.39 -2.77
C GLN A 168 -11.78 -1.10 -2.82
N HIS A 169 -12.85 -1.01 -2.03
CA HIS A 169 -13.67 0.20 -1.97
C HIS A 169 -12.88 1.40 -1.46
N ARG A 170 -12.15 1.24 -0.35
CA ARG A 170 -11.33 2.32 0.21
C ARG A 170 -10.23 2.78 -0.74
N ALA A 171 -9.55 1.85 -1.40
CA ALA A 171 -8.51 2.20 -2.37
C ALA A 171 -9.08 3.03 -3.53
N ARG A 172 -10.26 2.68 -4.07
CA ARG A 172 -10.94 3.48 -5.11
C ARG A 172 -11.30 4.88 -4.59
N SER A 173 -11.84 4.98 -3.38
CA SER A 173 -12.20 6.27 -2.78
C SER A 173 -10.97 7.17 -2.59
N GLU A 174 -9.86 6.62 -2.11
CA GLU A 174 -8.62 7.39 -1.92
C GLU A 174 -7.98 7.81 -3.25
N ILE A 175 -8.05 6.98 -4.28
CA ILE A 175 -7.64 7.36 -5.65
C ILE A 175 -8.49 8.52 -6.16
N ALA A 176 -9.80 8.49 -5.93
CA ALA A 176 -10.69 9.59 -6.33
C ALA A 176 -10.31 10.90 -5.63
N LEU A 177 -10.15 10.88 -4.30
CA LEU A 177 -9.71 12.05 -3.52
C LEU A 177 -8.35 12.58 -3.97
N THR A 178 -7.39 11.68 -4.20
CA THR A 178 -6.05 12.05 -4.69
C THR A 178 -6.12 12.64 -6.11
N SER A 179 -6.99 12.11 -6.97
CA SER A 179 -7.20 12.64 -8.33
C SER A 179 -7.80 14.03 -8.31
N GLU A 180 -8.83 14.26 -7.49
CA GLU A 180 -9.44 15.58 -7.31
C GLU A 180 -8.42 16.60 -6.78
N PHE A 181 -7.62 16.21 -5.78
CA PHE A 181 -6.55 17.04 -5.25
C PHE A 181 -5.50 17.36 -6.32
N ALA A 182 -5.04 16.35 -7.05
CA ALA A 182 -4.05 16.51 -8.12
C ALA A 182 -4.56 17.46 -9.21
N GLN A 183 -5.82 17.31 -9.65
CA GLN A 183 -6.44 18.21 -10.62
C GLN A 183 -6.54 19.63 -10.08
N LYS A 184 -7.03 19.81 -8.85
CA LYS A 184 -7.18 21.12 -8.21
C LYS A 184 -5.88 21.91 -8.15
N TYR A 185 -4.76 21.25 -7.90
CA TYR A 185 -3.44 21.87 -7.78
C TYR A 185 -2.54 21.72 -9.01
N GLY A 186 -3.06 21.18 -10.12
CA GLY A 186 -2.31 21.02 -11.37
C GLY A 186 -1.13 20.04 -11.28
N MET A 187 -1.25 19.01 -10.44
CA MET A 187 -0.31 17.90 -10.31
C MET A 187 -0.56 16.85 -11.39
N LYS A 188 0.43 15.99 -11.65
CA LYS A 188 0.35 14.86 -12.58
C LYS A 188 0.23 13.56 -11.79
N LEU A 189 -0.99 13.03 -11.68
CA LEU A 189 -1.22 11.72 -11.06
C LEU A 189 -0.97 10.60 -12.06
N ARG A 190 -0.15 9.63 -11.66
CA ARG A 190 0.09 8.36 -12.34
C ARG A 190 -0.14 7.24 -11.35
N LEU A 191 -0.81 6.18 -11.80
CA LEU A 191 -1.09 5.04 -10.94
C LEU A 191 -0.87 3.73 -11.67
N THR A 192 -0.78 2.67 -10.88
CA THR A 192 -0.84 1.29 -11.36
C THR A 192 -1.50 0.43 -10.27
N ALA A 193 -2.20 -0.61 -10.72
CA ALA A 193 -2.77 -1.63 -9.86
C ALA A 193 -2.55 -3.00 -10.52
N ILE A 194 -2.81 -4.08 -9.79
CA ILE A 194 -2.81 -5.41 -10.38
C ILE A 194 -4.02 -5.52 -11.32
N PRO A 195 -3.84 -5.84 -12.62
CA PRO A 195 -4.97 -5.97 -13.54
C PRO A 195 -5.96 -7.04 -13.10
N VAL A 196 -7.24 -6.86 -13.41
CA VAL A 196 -8.30 -7.85 -13.12
C VAL A 196 -8.04 -9.17 -13.86
N SER A 197 -7.37 -9.12 -15.01
CA SER A 197 -6.92 -10.29 -15.77
C SER A 197 -5.73 -11.05 -15.15
N TYR A 198 -4.99 -10.45 -14.23
CA TYR A 198 -3.88 -11.13 -13.55
C TYR A 198 -4.43 -12.20 -12.58
N PRO A 199 -3.82 -13.41 -12.51
CA PRO A 199 -4.27 -14.50 -11.63
C PRO A 199 -3.92 -14.26 -10.14
N PHE A 200 -4.42 -13.16 -9.58
CA PHE A 200 -4.17 -12.74 -8.21
C PHE A 200 -4.99 -13.57 -7.22
N GLN A 201 -4.32 -14.22 -6.26
CA GLN A 201 -4.97 -15.07 -5.26
C GLN A 201 -5.54 -14.28 -4.06
N GLY A 202 -5.36 -12.96 -4.06
CA GLY A 202 -5.86 -12.07 -3.02
C GLY A 202 -4.74 -11.45 -2.18
N PRO A 203 -5.07 -10.42 -1.38
CA PRO A 203 -4.10 -9.64 -0.62
C PRO A 203 -3.44 -10.41 0.54
N LEU A 204 -3.99 -11.57 0.92
CA LEU A 204 -3.45 -12.44 1.98
C LEU A 204 -2.64 -13.62 1.42
N ASP A 205 -2.38 -13.65 0.11
CA ASP A 205 -1.49 -14.64 -0.50
C ASP A 205 -0.02 -14.23 -0.36
N PHE A 206 0.66 -14.80 0.63
CA PHE A 206 2.08 -14.56 0.90
C PHE A 206 3.03 -15.63 0.32
N HIS A 207 2.56 -16.48 -0.60
CA HIS A 207 3.42 -17.51 -1.19
C HIS A 207 4.53 -16.85 -2.02
N LYS A 208 5.79 -17.18 -1.67
CA LYS A 208 6.99 -16.60 -2.30
C LYS A 208 6.96 -16.64 -3.83
N SER A 209 6.51 -17.75 -4.43
CA SER A 209 6.41 -17.90 -5.88
C SER A 209 5.43 -16.92 -6.51
N SER A 210 4.25 -16.72 -5.88
CA SER A 210 3.25 -15.75 -6.33
C SER A 210 3.81 -14.33 -6.25
N SER A 211 4.42 -13.97 -5.11
CA SER A 211 4.98 -12.63 -4.89
C SER A 211 6.14 -12.31 -5.84
N GLN A 212 7.04 -13.28 -6.09
CA GLN A 212 8.13 -13.10 -7.04
C GLN A 212 7.62 -12.94 -8.48
N GLN A 213 6.64 -13.74 -8.89
CA GLN A 213 6.04 -13.61 -10.21
C GLN A 213 5.39 -12.24 -10.43
N LEU A 214 4.64 -11.75 -9.42
CA LEU A 214 4.02 -10.43 -9.46
C LEU A 214 5.06 -9.31 -9.50
N PHE A 215 6.12 -9.43 -8.69
CA PHE A 215 7.23 -8.48 -8.69
C PHE A 215 7.90 -8.39 -10.07
N HIS A 216 8.22 -9.54 -10.68
CA HIS A 216 8.83 -9.59 -12.01
C HIS A 216 7.92 -8.97 -13.07
N TYR A 217 6.63 -9.30 -13.06
CA TYR A 217 5.64 -8.70 -13.95
C TYR A 217 5.63 -7.17 -13.85
N GLY A 218 5.51 -6.63 -12.63
CA GLY A 218 5.52 -5.19 -12.40
C GLY A 218 6.83 -4.52 -12.83
N ALA A 219 7.97 -5.13 -12.51
CA ALA A 219 9.30 -4.62 -12.85
C ALA A 219 9.54 -4.61 -14.37
N ASP A 220 9.12 -5.67 -15.07
CA ASP A 220 9.27 -5.76 -16.53
C ASP A 220 8.40 -4.72 -17.24
N CYS A 221 7.16 -4.50 -16.76
CA CYS A 221 6.29 -3.45 -17.28
C CYS A 221 6.81 -2.04 -16.98
N ALA A 222 7.43 -1.83 -15.81
CA ALA A 222 8.09 -0.57 -15.46
C ALA A 222 9.25 -0.27 -16.42
N ARG A 223 10.15 -1.25 -16.62
CA ARG A 223 11.30 -1.12 -17.53
C ARG A 223 10.87 -0.89 -18.99
N ALA A 224 9.75 -1.47 -19.40
CA ALA A 224 9.18 -1.24 -20.74
C ALA A 224 8.48 0.12 -20.90
N GLY A 225 8.32 0.90 -19.83
CA GLY A 225 7.58 2.17 -19.83
C GLY A 225 6.07 1.99 -19.99
N LYS A 226 5.54 0.83 -19.61
CA LYS A 226 4.14 0.40 -19.84
C LYS A 226 3.34 0.24 -18.54
N LEU A 227 3.90 0.61 -17.39
CA LEU A 227 3.28 0.43 -16.08
C LEU A 227 2.30 1.56 -15.71
N TRP A 228 2.67 2.82 -15.97
CA TRP A 228 2.01 3.99 -15.39
C TRP A 228 0.81 4.49 -16.20
N THR A 229 -0.40 4.34 -15.68
CA THR A 229 -1.66 4.79 -16.30
C THR A 229 -2.16 6.11 -15.70
N THR A 230 -3.10 6.77 -16.37
CA THR A 230 -4.01 7.76 -15.75
C THR A 230 -5.21 7.05 -15.12
N VAL A 231 -6.02 7.79 -14.36
CA VAL A 231 -7.24 7.23 -13.74
C VAL A 231 -8.21 6.73 -14.80
N GLU A 232 -8.38 7.48 -15.88
CA GLU A 232 -9.27 7.15 -16.99
C GLU A 232 -8.80 5.87 -17.71
N GLN A 233 -7.50 5.78 -18.00
CA GLN A 233 -6.91 4.60 -18.63
C GLN A 233 -7.10 3.36 -17.75
N LEU A 234 -6.89 3.48 -16.44
CA LEU A 234 -7.07 2.35 -15.52
C LEU A 234 -8.52 1.87 -15.50
N VAL A 235 -9.50 2.78 -15.42
CA VAL A 235 -10.93 2.42 -15.43
C VAL A 235 -11.30 1.68 -16.73
N THR A 236 -10.84 2.19 -17.88
CA THR A 236 -11.09 1.54 -19.17
C THR A 236 -10.46 0.14 -19.26
N LEU A 237 -9.24 -0.04 -18.74
CA LEU A 237 -8.57 -1.34 -18.70
C LEU A 237 -9.35 -2.36 -17.85
N ASP A 238 -9.81 -1.95 -16.66
CA ASP A 238 -10.59 -2.82 -15.77
C ASP A 238 -11.94 -3.21 -16.40
N GLU A 239 -12.64 -2.27 -17.05
CA GLU A 239 -13.91 -2.54 -17.76
C GLU A 239 -13.72 -3.53 -18.93
N ASN A 240 -12.64 -3.38 -19.69
CA ASN A 240 -12.29 -4.29 -20.78
C ASN A 240 -11.95 -5.69 -20.27
N ASP A 241 -11.15 -5.78 -19.21
CA ASP A 241 -10.78 -7.06 -18.58
C ASP A 241 -12.01 -7.79 -18.02
N LEU A 242 -12.93 -7.06 -17.39
CA LEU A 242 -14.19 -7.61 -16.88
C LEU A 242 -15.08 -8.11 -18.03
N SER A 243 -15.22 -7.32 -19.09
CA SER A 243 -16.01 -7.67 -20.28
C SER A 243 -15.47 -8.94 -20.96
N ALA A 244 -14.14 -9.04 -21.13
CA ALA A 244 -13.48 -10.21 -21.70
C ALA A 244 -13.66 -11.46 -20.81
N ALA A 245 -13.57 -11.30 -19.49
CA ALA A 245 -13.73 -12.41 -18.56
C ALA A 245 -15.15 -12.98 -18.56
N ILE A 246 -16.18 -12.12 -18.61
CA ILE A 246 -17.58 -12.53 -18.71
C ILE A 246 -17.82 -13.31 -20.01
N ALA A 247 -17.27 -12.83 -21.12
CA ALA A 247 -17.39 -13.50 -22.43
C ALA A 247 -16.75 -14.90 -22.44
N GLN A 248 -15.65 -15.11 -21.72
CA GLN A 248 -14.85 -16.34 -21.80
C GLN A 248 -15.29 -17.45 -20.82
N LYS A 249 -16.19 -17.22 -19.86
CA LYS A 249 -16.62 -18.19 -18.82
C LYS A 249 -15.45 -18.98 -18.17
N GLN A 250 -14.27 -18.38 -18.06
CA GLN A 250 -13.06 -19.10 -17.62
C GLN A 250 -12.97 -19.22 -16.10
N PRO A 251 -12.61 -20.40 -15.55
CA PRO A 251 -12.32 -20.58 -14.13
C PRO A 251 -10.98 -19.92 -13.73
N ILE A 252 -10.93 -19.47 -12.46
CA ILE A 252 -9.93 -18.56 -11.88
C ILE A 252 -8.49 -19.13 -11.84
N GLY A 253 -8.32 -20.46 -11.88
CA GLY A 253 -7.05 -21.10 -11.49
C GLY A 253 -5.97 -21.30 -12.56
N LYS A 254 -6.21 -20.93 -13.84
CA LYS A 254 -5.23 -21.14 -14.94
C LYS A 254 -5.21 -20.03 -15.99
N GLN A 255 -5.33 -18.78 -15.56
CA GLN A 255 -5.15 -17.68 -16.51
C GLN A 255 -3.66 -17.36 -16.69
N PRO A 256 -3.19 -17.19 -17.94
CA PRO A 256 -1.81 -16.76 -18.19
C PRO A 256 -1.60 -15.35 -17.62
N ILE A 257 -0.35 -15.02 -17.30
CA ILE A 257 0.02 -13.66 -16.91
C ILE A 257 -0.38 -12.72 -18.07
N PRO A 258 -1.13 -11.64 -17.82
CA PRO A 258 -1.55 -10.71 -18.86
C PRO A 258 -0.38 -9.89 -19.40
N ALA A 259 -0.62 -9.15 -20.48
CA ALA A 259 0.32 -8.13 -20.95
C ALA A 259 0.43 -6.96 -19.95
N CYS A 260 1.37 -6.05 -20.19
CA CYS A 260 1.47 -4.82 -19.40
C CYS A 260 0.24 -3.92 -19.56
N PRO A 261 -0.07 -3.07 -18.56
CA PRO A 261 -1.25 -2.20 -18.60
C PRO A 261 -1.36 -1.35 -19.87
N LEU A 262 -0.25 -0.76 -20.33
CA LEU A 262 -0.23 0.04 -21.55
C LEU A 262 0.32 -0.76 -22.75
N GLY A 263 -0.38 -0.66 -23.89
CA GLY A 263 0.09 -1.17 -25.17
C GLY A 263 1.21 -0.31 -25.77
N ASP A 264 1.80 -0.76 -26.89
CA ASP A 264 2.84 0.02 -27.59
C ASP A 264 2.33 1.33 -28.18
N ALA A 265 1.02 1.44 -28.44
CA ALA A 265 0.38 2.66 -28.93
C ALA A 265 0.05 3.68 -27.82
N ASP A 266 0.05 3.27 -26.55
CA ASP A 266 -0.42 4.07 -25.41
C ASP A 266 0.72 4.67 -24.57
N LYS A 267 1.97 4.61 -25.05
CA LYS A 267 3.11 5.22 -24.38
C LYS A 267 2.87 6.72 -24.24
N SER A 268 2.92 7.24 -23.02
CA SER A 268 3.00 8.68 -22.81
C SER A 268 4.23 9.23 -23.53
N PRO A 269 4.15 10.40 -24.20
CA PRO A 269 5.29 10.95 -24.91
C PRO A 269 6.46 11.08 -23.93
N GLN A 270 7.52 10.31 -24.17
CA GLN A 270 8.77 10.49 -23.45
C GLN A 270 9.21 11.93 -23.73
N THR A 271 9.35 12.72 -22.68
CA THR A 271 10.09 13.99 -22.76
C THR A 271 11.50 13.66 -23.20
N SER A 272 11.74 13.78 -24.51
CA SER A 272 13.06 13.77 -25.12
C SER A 272 13.84 14.93 -24.51
N THR A 273 14.60 14.65 -23.46
CA THR A 273 15.79 15.43 -23.14
C THR A 273 16.90 14.90 -24.03
N ASN A 274 17.03 15.47 -25.22
CA ASN A 274 18.31 15.42 -25.91
C ASN A 274 19.26 16.43 -25.24
N PRO A 275 20.54 16.07 -25.07
CA PRO A 275 21.56 16.92 -24.45
C PRO A 275 21.84 18.19 -25.25
#